data_AF-A0A0L7M0B4-F1
#
_entry.id   AF-A0A0L7M0B4-F1
#
_cell.length_a   1.000
_cell.length_b   1.000
_cell.length_c   1.000
_cell.angle_alpha   90.00
_cell.angle_beta   90.00
_cell.angle_gamma   90.00
#
_symmetry.space_group_name_H-M   'P 1'
#
loop_
_entity.id
_entity.type
_entity.pdbx_description
1 polymer ?
#
loop_
_entity_poly.entity_id
_entity_poly.type
_entity_poly.pdbx_seq_one_letter_code
_entity_poly.pdbx_strand_id
1 'polypeptide(L)' 'MHDENGTLKSIGWNFGKFLVDKNGEVVNYFSPKTNPLDLEKIIIQLLQK' A
#
# COMPACT_ATOMS: atom_id res chain seq x y z
N MET A 1 1.94 -0.58 -7.84
CA MET A 1 3.03 -0.11 -8.73
C MET A 1 2.63 1.26 -9.22
N HIS A 2 3.14 2.32 -8.60
CA HIS A 2 3.03 3.67 -9.12
C HIS A 2 3.89 3.76 -10.39
N ASP A 3 3.48 4.55 -11.36
CA ASP A 3 4.42 5.01 -12.37
C ASP A 3 5.36 6.08 -11.76
N GLU A 4 6.36 6.49 -12.54
CA GLU A 4 7.34 7.51 -12.16
C GLU A 4 6.72 8.87 -11.75
N ASN A 5 5.43 9.08 -12.03
CA ASN A 5 4.68 10.29 -11.71
C ASN A 5 3.74 10.11 -10.50
N GLY A 6 3.84 8.98 -9.79
CA GLY A 6 2.99 8.68 -8.63
C GLY A 6 1.57 8.21 -9.00
N THR A 7 1.25 8.05 -10.28
CA THR A 7 -0.09 7.65 -10.72
C THR A 7 -0.29 6.17 -10.47
N LEU A 8 -1.40 5.83 -9.81
CA LEU A 8 -1.76 4.45 -9.55
C LEU A 8 -2.13 3.76 -10.87
N LYS A 9 -1.46 2.66 -11.21
CA LYS A 9 -1.92 1.79 -12.30
C LYS A 9 -3.34 1.29 -11.99
N SER A 10 -4.12 1.00 -13.04
CA SER A 10 -5.50 0.52 -12.96
C SER A 10 -5.67 -0.60 -11.92
N ILE A 11 -6.74 -0.51 -11.11
CA ILE A 11 -7.09 -1.54 -10.12
C ILE A 11 -7.50 -2.80 -10.89
N GLY A 12 -6.61 -3.79 -10.93
CA GLY A 12 -6.75 -4.93 -11.83
C GLY A 12 -7.71 -6.03 -11.34
N TRP A 13 -7.88 -6.21 -10.03
CA TRP A 13 -8.71 -7.28 -9.47
C TRP A 13 -9.10 -7.00 -8.02
N ASN A 14 -10.08 -7.75 -7.50
CA ASN A 14 -10.50 -7.69 -6.10
C ASN A 14 -9.33 -7.96 -5.14
N PHE A 15 -9.41 -7.38 -3.94
CA PHE A 15 -8.42 -7.50 -2.86
C PHE A 15 -7.07 -6.80 -3.10
N GLY A 16 -7.00 -5.79 -3.98
CA GLY A 16 -5.93 -4.78 -3.91
C GLY A 16 -6.00 -4.02 -2.59
N LYS A 17 -4.85 -3.67 -2.01
CA LYS A 17 -4.76 -3.09 -0.65
C LYS A 17 -4.04 -1.75 -0.73
N PHE A 18 -4.64 -0.70 -0.18
CA PHE A 18 -3.99 0.60 -0.01
C PHE A 18 -3.48 0.71 1.43
N LEU A 19 -2.24 1.12 1.59
CA LEU A 19 -1.68 1.48 2.89
C LEU A 19 -1.70 2.99 3.00
N VAL A 20 -2.29 3.47 4.09
CA VAL A 20 -2.51 4.88 4.40
C VAL A 20 -1.85 5.18 5.74
N ASP A 21 -1.14 6.31 5.83
CA ASP A 21 -0.48 6.73 7.07
C ASP A 21 -1.40 7.54 8.01
N LYS A 22 -0.86 7.97 9.15
CA LYS A 22 -1.60 8.73 10.18
C LYS A 22 -2.04 10.12 9.72
N ASN A 23 -1.44 10.66 8.66
CA ASN A 23 -1.80 11.97 8.09
C ASN A 23 -2.88 11.82 7.02
N GLY A 24 -3.29 10.59 6.69
CA GLY A 24 -4.26 10.30 5.64
C GLY A 24 -3.63 10.19 4.25
N GLU A 25 -2.30 10.13 4.14
CA GLU A 25 -1.62 10.03 2.84
C GLU A 25 -1.45 8.57 2.43
N VAL A 26 -1.69 8.29 1.14
CA VAL A 26 -1.47 6.95 0.56
C VAL A 26 0.03 6.74 0.39
N VAL A 27 0.60 5.81 1.16
CA VAL A 27 2.04 5.51 1.11
C VAL A 27 2.37 4.39 0.14
N ASN A 28 1.45 3.46 -0.10
CA ASN A 28 1.68 2.34 -1.01
C ASN A 28 0.38 1.64 -1.46
N TYR A 29 0.48 0.88 -2.55
CA TYR A 29 -0.55 -0.05 -3.01
C TYR A 29 0.03 -1.44 -3.25
N PHE A 30 -0.63 -2.44 -2.69
CA PHE A 30 -0.26 -3.85 -2.79
C PHE A 30 -1.25 -4.62 -3.67
N SER A 31 -0.69 -5.51 -4.48
CA SER A 31 -1.49 -6.37 -5.35
C SER A 31 -2.34 -7.36 -4.53
N PRO A 32 -3.40 -7.95 -5.13
CA PRO A 32 -4.18 -9.02 -4.51
C PRO A 32 -3.33 -10.20 -4.01
N LYS A 33 -2.24 -10.51 -4.71
CA LYS A 33 -1.34 -11.64 -4.43
C LYS A 33 -0.42 -11.41 -3.23
N THR A 34 -0.30 -10.17 -2.75
CA THR A 34 0.51 -9.86 -1.57
C THR A 34 -0.16 -10.43 -0.32
N ASN A 35 0.58 -11.26 0.44
CA ASN A 35 0.10 -11.81 1.69
C ASN A 35 -0.04 -10.68 2.73
N PRO A 36 -1.21 -10.51 3.38
CA PRO A 36 -1.40 -9.48 4.40
C PRO A 36 -0.36 -9.50 5.53
N LEU A 37 0.16 -10.68 5.90
CA LEU A 37 1.16 -10.79 6.97
C LEU A 37 2.51 -10.16 6.57
N ASP A 38 2.84 -10.10 5.28
CA ASP A 38 4.06 -9.44 4.81
C ASP A 38 4.02 -7.91 5.05
N LEU A 39 2.82 -7.34 5.26
CA LEU A 39 2.62 -5.92 5.51
C LEU A 39 2.89 -5.50 6.95
N GLU A 40 2.95 -6.45 7.90
CA GLU A 40 3.08 -6.18 9.33
C GLU A 40 4.29 -5.28 9.63
N LYS A 41 5.46 -5.62 9.07
CA LYS A 41 6.70 -4.86 9.27
C LYS A 41 6.56 -3.40 8.79
N ILE A 42 5.89 -3.20 7.66
CA ILE A 42 5.69 -1.88 7.06
C ILE A 42 4.73 -1.05 7.92
N ILE A 43 3.65 -1.68 8.42
CA ILE A 43 2.69 -1.02 9.31
C ILE A 43 3.37 -0.60 10.62
N ILE A 44 4.17 -1.48 11.24
CA ILE A 44 4.90 -1.15 12.47
C ILE A 44 5.85 0.04 12.25
N GLN A 45 6.54 0.10 11.12
CA GLN A 45 7.40 1.24 10.78
C GLN A 45 6.62 2.55 10.69
N LEU A 46 5.41 2.54 10.15
CA LEU A 46 4.57 3.73 10.05
C LEU A 46 4.03 4.22 11.40
N LEU A 47 3.88 3.31 12.38
CA LEU A 47 3.45 3.67 13.74
C LEU A 47 4.56 4.33 14.56
N GLN A 48 5.82 4.08 14.22
CA GLN A 48 6.99 4.64 14.93
C GLN A 48 7.37 6.05 14.45
N LYS A 49 6.71 6.54 13.40
CA LYS A 49 6.92 7.86 12.78
C LYS A 49 5.83 8.82 13.23
#